data_AF-A0A8S1PKV5-F1
#
_entry.id   AF-A0A8S1PKV5-F1
#
_cell.length_a   1.000
_cell.length_b   1.000
_cell.length_c   1.000
_cell.angle_alpha   90.00
_cell.angle_beta   90.00
_cell.angle_gamma   90.00
#
_symmetry.space_group_name_H-M   'P 1'
#
loop_
_entity.id
_entity.type
_entity.pdbx_description
1 polymer ?
#
loop_
_entity_poly.entity_id
_entity_poly.type
_entity_poly.pdbx_seq_one_letter_code
_entity_poly.pdbx_strand_id
1 'polypeptide(L)'
;MSEEFISDEDSQSYNSEQPVFDIDQMSVNSENQQAIQYLQRVRDEAKQAPKCTYFEEGQDFQVKPTDPKYLIQPKGVRLNGKWSMNPLWQQDVIQQYYNFKQNIDQFRKLDQKSYQLLNFNLEQEEKIKSSLKKKCQFKEVSKDLTPTLFTFHVLDYQMASKIVKWLSLTQKCNYNQCLWIYCALTQLEDPLCSDTLANINKVLQNCYFVENGMTSVLITIIQLIFKQNYAD
;
A
#
# COMPACT_ATOMS: atom_id res chain seq x y z
N MET A 1 12.81 26.15 23.31
CA MET A 1 13.60 24.99 22.88
C MET A 1 12.68 24.12 22.03
N SER A 2 12.39 24.48 20.78
CA SER A 2 13.20 24.45 19.55
C SER A 2 13.45 23.03 19.03
N GLU A 3 12.52 22.53 18.21
CA GLU A 3 12.83 21.74 17.02
C GLU A 3 12.00 22.32 15.87
N GLU A 4 12.67 23.12 15.06
CA GLU A 4 12.15 23.69 13.82
C GLU A 4 12.15 22.60 12.75
N PHE A 5 11.00 22.43 12.11
CA PHE A 5 10.86 21.65 10.88
C PHE A 5 11.63 22.37 9.76
N ILE A 6 12.76 21.80 9.35
CA ILE A 6 13.38 22.14 8.07
C ILE A 6 12.51 21.49 6.99
N SER A 7 11.78 22.32 6.25
CA SER A 7 11.14 21.94 5.00
C SER A 7 12.19 21.99 3.89
N ASP A 8 12.44 20.85 3.26
CA ASP A 8 13.22 20.74 2.03
C ASP A 8 12.54 21.54 0.90
N GLU A 9 12.93 22.79 0.73
CA GLU A 9 13.03 23.37 -0.60
C GLU A 9 14.32 22.83 -1.23
N ASP A 10 14.21 22.16 -2.37
CA ASP A 10 14.98 22.49 -3.56
C ASP A 10 14.83 21.41 -4.62
N SER A 11 13.85 21.63 -5.51
CA SER A 11 13.97 21.22 -6.90
C SER A 11 15.06 22.06 -7.58
N GLN A 12 16.32 21.81 -7.22
CA GLN A 12 17.47 22.26 -7.99
C GLN A 12 17.72 21.21 -9.08
N SER A 13 17.42 21.60 -10.32
CA SER A 13 18.07 21.02 -11.48
C SER A 13 19.57 20.91 -11.19
N TYR A 14 20.12 19.70 -11.16
CA TYR A 14 21.56 19.49 -11.19
C TYR A 14 22.09 20.05 -12.51
N ASN A 15 22.35 21.36 -12.55
CA ASN A 15 23.38 21.93 -13.41
C ASN A 15 24.68 21.43 -12.80
N SER A 16 25.16 20.29 -13.29
CA SER A 16 26.54 19.91 -13.08
C SER A 16 27.42 20.89 -13.85
N GLU A 17 27.71 22.04 -13.26
CA GLU A 17 28.90 22.84 -13.59
C GLU A 17 30.14 22.05 -13.17
N GLN A 18 30.34 20.88 -13.75
CA GLN A 18 31.69 20.36 -13.90
C GLN A 18 32.34 21.21 -15.00
N PRO A 19 33.55 21.74 -14.80
CA PRO A 19 34.27 22.35 -15.90
C PRO A 19 34.43 21.27 -16.97
N VAL A 20 33.71 21.42 -18.08
CA VAL A 20 33.93 20.62 -19.27
C VAL A 20 35.31 21.05 -19.76
N PHE A 21 36.34 20.26 -19.44
CA PHE A 21 37.68 20.45 -19.95
C PHE A 21 37.66 20.17 -21.45
N ASP A 22 37.37 21.22 -22.21
CA ASP A 22 37.28 21.16 -23.64
C ASP A 22 38.71 21.28 -24.21
N ILE A 23 39.31 20.14 -24.54
CA ILE A 23 40.68 20.05 -25.09
C ILE A 23 40.82 20.93 -26.34
N ASP A 24 39.73 21.13 -27.06
CA ASP A 24 39.66 21.92 -28.30
C ASP A 24 39.74 23.44 -28.05
N GLN A 25 39.68 23.89 -26.79
CA GLN A 25 39.80 25.29 -26.37
C GLN A 25 41.16 25.63 -25.72
N MET A 26 42.09 24.66 -25.63
CA MET A 26 43.40 24.88 -25.02
C MET A 26 44.39 25.57 -25.97
N SER A 27 45.02 26.66 -25.50
CA SER A 27 46.09 27.35 -26.24
C SER A 27 47.37 26.50 -26.30
N VAL A 28 47.79 26.17 -27.52
CA VAL A 28 48.97 25.33 -27.77
C VAL A 28 50.25 26.19 -27.69
N ASN A 29 50.98 26.04 -26.58
CA ASN A 29 52.30 26.62 -26.40
C ASN A 29 53.36 25.51 -26.36
N SER A 30 54.64 25.85 -26.57
CA SER A 30 55.76 24.89 -26.65
C SER A 30 55.91 23.98 -25.42
N GLU A 31 55.45 24.42 -24.26
CA GLU A 31 55.51 23.66 -22.99
C GLU A 31 54.36 22.63 -22.86
N ASN A 32 53.20 22.88 -23.47
CA ASN A 32 51.99 22.08 -23.28
C ASN A 32 51.63 21.24 -24.51
N GLN A 33 52.35 21.40 -25.62
CA GLN A 33 52.07 20.73 -26.90
C GLN A 33 52.10 19.20 -26.80
N GLN A 34 53.06 18.63 -26.06
CA GLN A 34 53.15 17.19 -25.85
C GLN A 34 52.01 16.64 -24.99
N ALA A 35 51.61 17.39 -23.95
CA ALA A 35 50.52 17.01 -23.06
C ALA A 35 49.16 17.05 -23.80
N ILE A 36 48.93 18.07 -24.62
CA ILE A 36 47.70 18.19 -25.44
C ILE A 36 47.61 17.06 -26.47
N GLN A 37 48.72 16.73 -27.15
CA GLN A 37 48.76 15.60 -28.09
C GLN A 37 48.49 14.26 -27.39
N TYR A 38 49.01 14.06 -26.18
CA TYR A 38 48.73 12.87 -25.39
C TYR A 38 47.25 12.77 -24.99
N LEU A 39 46.65 13.87 -24.53
CA LEU A 39 45.23 13.92 -24.16
C LEU A 39 44.31 13.67 -25.35
N GLN A 40 44.65 14.19 -26.54
CA GLN A 40 43.93 13.89 -27.78
C GLN A 40 43.99 12.39 -28.11
N ARG A 41 45.17 11.76 -27.96
CA ARG A 41 45.34 10.32 -28.18
C ARG A 41 44.49 9.48 -27.22
N VAL A 42 44.48 9.82 -25.93
CA VAL A 42 43.66 9.13 -24.92
C VAL A 42 42.16 9.32 -25.18
N ARG A 43 41.74 10.50 -25.67
CA ARG A 43 40.34 10.76 -26.06
C ARG A 43 39.92 9.85 -27.22
N ASP A 44 40.78 9.67 -28.21
CA ASP A 44 40.48 8.83 -29.36
C ASP A 44 40.50 7.33 -29.00
N GLU A 45 41.39 6.92 -28.08
CA GLU A 45 41.40 5.55 -27.53
C GLU A 45 40.15 5.27 -26.67
N ALA A 46 39.73 6.23 -25.84
CA ALA A 46 38.52 6.10 -25.03
C ALA A 46 37.23 6.07 -25.87
N LYS A 47 37.20 6.73 -27.04
CA LYS A 47 36.10 6.61 -28.01
C LYS A 47 35.99 5.20 -28.62
N GLN A 48 37.13 4.50 -28.74
CA GLN A 48 37.16 3.13 -29.25
C GLN A 48 36.79 2.10 -28.16
N ALA A 49 36.89 2.48 -26.87
CA ALA A 49 36.50 1.62 -25.77
C ALA A 49 34.96 1.62 -25.54
N PRO A 50 34.38 0.47 -25.14
CA PRO A 50 32.96 0.40 -24.77
C PRO A 50 32.67 1.24 -23.52
N LYS A 51 31.65 2.11 -23.57
CA LYS A 51 31.26 3.01 -22.47
C LYS A 51 30.88 2.28 -21.17
N CYS A 52 30.36 1.07 -21.29
CA CYS A 52 30.00 0.21 -20.18
C CYS A 52 30.25 -1.22 -20.61
N THR A 53 31.05 -1.95 -19.84
CA THR A 53 31.27 -3.39 -20.04
C THR A 53 30.53 -4.12 -18.93
N TYR A 54 29.57 -4.95 -19.34
CA TYR A 54 28.95 -5.91 -18.45
C TYR A 54 29.85 -7.13 -18.41
N PHE A 55 30.33 -7.46 -17.22
CA PHE A 55 30.95 -8.74 -16.99
C PHE A 55 29.84 -9.70 -16.58
N GLU A 56 29.63 -10.77 -17.35
CA GLU A 56 28.88 -11.91 -16.83
C GLU A 56 29.71 -12.50 -15.69
N GLU A 57 29.17 -12.41 -14.48
CA GLU A 57 29.80 -12.96 -13.29
C GLU A 57 30.09 -14.46 -13.53
N GLY A 58 31.35 -14.87 -13.29
CA GLY A 58 31.76 -16.26 -13.42
C GLY A 58 30.90 -17.19 -12.56
N GLN A 59 30.89 -18.49 -12.90
CA GLN A 59 30.06 -19.56 -12.32
C GLN A 59 30.26 -19.84 -10.80
N ASP A 60 30.78 -18.89 -10.04
CA ASP A 60 30.96 -18.97 -8.58
C ASP A 60 30.09 -17.95 -7.81
N PHE A 61 29.02 -17.43 -8.41
CA PHE A 61 27.96 -16.77 -7.65
C PHE A 61 27.14 -17.82 -6.88
N GLN A 62 27.66 -18.24 -5.74
CA GLN A 62 26.79 -18.73 -4.68
C GLN A 62 25.86 -17.59 -4.30
N VAL A 63 24.58 -17.74 -4.62
CA VAL A 63 23.49 -16.87 -4.12
C VAL A 63 23.69 -16.76 -2.61
N LYS A 64 24.22 -15.63 -2.14
CA LYS A 64 24.30 -15.36 -0.72
C LYS A 64 22.85 -15.34 -0.24
N PRO A 65 22.46 -16.20 0.73
CA PRO A 65 21.09 -16.21 1.22
C PRO A 65 20.77 -14.80 1.73
N THR A 66 19.66 -14.25 1.23
CA THR A 66 19.17 -12.93 1.60
C THR A 66 19.13 -12.82 3.12
N ASP A 67 19.82 -11.81 3.66
CA ASP A 67 19.96 -11.62 5.11
C ASP A 67 18.56 -11.56 5.77
N PRO A 68 18.23 -12.45 6.73
CA PRO A 68 16.89 -12.55 7.30
C PRO A 68 16.38 -11.26 7.95
N LYS A 69 17.26 -10.27 8.18
CA LYS A 69 16.90 -8.91 8.62
C LYS A 69 15.96 -8.19 7.65
N TYR A 70 15.98 -8.55 6.36
CA TYR A 70 15.13 -7.94 5.32
C TYR A 70 13.87 -8.75 5.00
N LEU A 71 13.73 -9.95 5.59
CA LEU A 71 12.52 -10.77 5.52
C LEU A 71 11.54 -10.34 6.62
N ILE A 72 10.86 -9.21 6.43
CA ILE A 72 9.67 -8.91 7.23
C ILE A 72 8.49 -9.69 6.65
N GLN A 73 8.53 -11.02 6.76
CA GLN A 73 7.31 -11.81 6.75
C GLN A 73 6.86 -11.94 8.20
N PRO A 74 5.73 -11.33 8.59
CA PRO A 74 5.15 -11.64 9.89
C PRO A 74 4.69 -13.10 9.88
N LYS A 75 5.51 -13.98 10.47
CA LYS A 75 5.08 -15.32 10.89
C LYS A 75 3.82 -15.12 11.73
N GLY A 76 2.72 -15.76 11.29
CA GLY A 76 1.38 -15.54 11.83
C GLY A 76 1.40 -15.51 13.35
N VAL A 77 1.03 -14.37 13.92
CA VAL A 77 0.83 -14.23 15.37
C VAL A 77 -0.27 -15.21 15.73
N ARG A 78 0.05 -16.25 16.50
CA ARG A 78 -0.95 -17.21 16.97
C ARG A 78 -1.91 -16.44 17.88
N LEU A 79 -3.21 -16.52 17.57
CA LEU A 79 -4.24 -16.03 18.47
C LEU A 79 -4.07 -16.71 19.83
N ASN A 80 -4.22 -15.94 20.90
CA ASN A 80 -4.32 -16.50 22.24
C ASN A 80 -5.46 -17.54 22.26
N GLY A 81 -5.29 -18.66 22.96
CA GLY A 81 -6.24 -19.80 22.93
C GLY A 81 -7.68 -19.49 23.36
N LYS A 82 -7.96 -18.30 23.90
CA LYS A 82 -9.31 -17.78 24.16
C LYS A 82 -10.03 -17.30 22.89
N TRP A 83 -9.28 -16.96 21.85
CA TRP A 83 -9.78 -16.43 20.57
C TRP A 83 -9.42 -17.33 19.39
N SER A 84 -8.81 -18.50 19.64
CA SER A 84 -8.64 -19.52 18.62
C SER A 84 -10.01 -20.08 18.25
N MET A 85 -10.51 -19.69 17.10
CA MET A 85 -11.84 -20.07 16.65
C MET A 85 -11.85 -21.50 16.11
N ASN A 86 -12.88 -22.28 16.46
CA ASN A 86 -13.08 -23.62 15.94
C ASN A 86 -13.30 -23.55 14.41
N PRO A 87 -12.72 -24.47 13.62
CA PRO A 87 -12.97 -24.59 12.19
C PRO A 87 -14.44 -24.48 11.75
N LEU A 88 -15.38 -25.05 12.53
CA LEU A 88 -16.82 -24.97 12.21
C LEU A 88 -17.33 -23.52 12.26
N TRP A 89 -16.89 -22.74 13.25
CA TRP A 89 -17.24 -21.32 13.34
C TRP A 89 -16.61 -20.51 12.22
N GLN A 90 -15.37 -20.84 11.84
CA GLN A 90 -14.69 -20.18 10.71
C GLN A 90 -15.43 -20.41 9.40
N GLN A 91 -15.93 -21.64 9.16
CA GLN A 91 -16.74 -21.96 7.99
C GLN A 91 -18.06 -21.19 7.96
N ASP A 92 -18.77 -21.10 9.09
CA ASP A 92 -20.00 -20.30 9.19
C ASP A 92 -19.72 -18.82 8.88
N VAL A 93 -18.66 -18.24 9.44
CA VAL A 93 -18.27 -16.85 9.16
C VAL A 93 -18.02 -16.60 7.67
N ILE A 94 -17.31 -17.51 7.00
CA ILE A 94 -17.07 -17.42 5.55
C ILE A 94 -18.39 -17.50 4.77
N GLN A 95 -19.27 -18.43 5.14
CA GLN A 95 -20.57 -18.59 4.51
C GLN A 95 -21.43 -17.32 4.68
N GLN A 96 -21.49 -16.77 5.88
CA GLN A 96 -22.19 -15.51 6.16
C GLN A 96 -21.58 -14.35 5.38
N TYR A 97 -20.26 -14.30 5.24
CA TYR A 97 -19.58 -13.27 4.45
C TYR A 97 -19.99 -13.32 2.98
N TYR A 98 -20.00 -14.50 2.35
CA TYR A 98 -20.42 -14.63 0.95
C TYR A 98 -21.91 -14.36 0.76
N ASN A 99 -22.77 -14.84 1.67
CA ASN A 99 -24.21 -14.51 1.65
C ASN A 99 -24.41 -12.99 1.74
N PHE A 100 -23.68 -12.34 2.64
CA PHE A 100 -23.73 -10.88 2.78
C PHE A 100 -23.25 -10.18 1.51
N LYS A 101 -22.14 -10.61 0.91
CA LYS A 101 -21.63 -10.06 -0.35
C LYS A 101 -22.68 -10.17 -1.47
N GLN A 102 -23.31 -11.33 -1.63
CA GLN A 102 -24.40 -11.54 -2.60
C GLN A 102 -25.60 -10.61 -2.33
N ASN A 103 -26.00 -10.42 -1.08
CA ASN A 103 -27.08 -9.51 -0.71
C ASN A 103 -26.74 -8.05 -1.05
N ILE A 104 -25.49 -7.63 -0.86
CA ILE A 104 -25.02 -6.30 -1.25
C ILE A 104 -25.04 -6.13 -2.78
N ASP A 105 -24.65 -7.17 -3.53
CA ASP A 105 -24.69 -7.13 -5.00
C ASP A 105 -26.13 -7.06 -5.54
N GLN A 106 -27.08 -7.72 -4.86
CA GLN A 106 -28.50 -7.58 -5.17
C GLN A 106 -29.01 -6.19 -4.79
N PHE A 107 -28.64 -5.69 -3.62
CA PHE A 107 -29.01 -4.35 -3.14
C PHE A 107 -28.55 -3.26 -4.12
N ARG A 108 -27.33 -3.39 -4.67
CA ARG A 108 -26.78 -2.46 -5.65
C ARG A 108 -27.57 -2.34 -6.95
N LYS A 109 -28.33 -3.38 -7.30
CA LYS A 109 -29.20 -3.41 -8.48
C LYS A 109 -30.55 -2.75 -8.24
N LEU A 110 -30.90 -2.41 -6.99
CA LEU A 110 -32.14 -1.73 -6.68
C LEU A 110 -32.08 -0.27 -7.14
N ASP A 111 -33.23 0.28 -7.51
CA ASP A 111 -33.34 1.66 -8.00
C ASP A 111 -33.11 2.68 -6.87
N GLN A 112 -32.64 3.87 -7.25
CA GLN A 112 -32.40 4.98 -6.32
C GLN A 112 -33.61 5.37 -5.45
N LYS A 113 -34.83 5.11 -5.94
CA LYS A 113 -36.08 5.39 -5.23
C LYS A 113 -36.35 4.41 -4.09
N SER A 114 -35.84 3.19 -4.16
CA SER A 114 -35.99 2.18 -3.11
C SER A 114 -35.23 2.55 -1.83
N TYR A 115 -34.23 3.44 -1.92
CA TYR A 115 -33.42 3.87 -0.78
C TYR A 115 -34.12 4.87 0.15
N GLN A 116 -35.07 5.66 -0.37
CA GLN A 116 -35.85 6.59 0.43
C GLN A 116 -36.68 5.87 1.51
N LEU A 117 -36.92 4.58 1.34
CA LEU A 117 -37.70 3.74 2.26
C LEU A 117 -36.86 3.12 3.39
N LEU A 118 -35.53 3.28 3.41
CA LEU A 118 -34.61 2.56 4.30
C LEU A 118 -34.06 3.40 5.48
N ASN A 119 -34.88 4.26 6.09
CA ASN A 119 -34.41 5.18 7.16
C ASN A 119 -33.20 6.02 6.72
N PHE A 120 -33.30 6.54 5.49
CA PHE A 120 -32.33 7.40 4.86
C PHE A 120 -32.08 8.67 5.70
N ASN A 121 -30.90 8.79 6.29
CA ASN A 121 -30.45 10.00 6.98
C ASN A 121 -29.50 10.78 6.07
N LEU A 122 -30.05 11.75 5.35
CA LEU A 122 -29.32 12.55 4.36
C LEU A 122 -28.09 13.26 4.96
N GLU A 123 -28.21 13.77 6.19
CA GLU A 123 -27.12 14.48 6.87
C GLU A 123 -25.93 13.55 7.18
N GLN A 124 -26.20 12.35 7.69
CA GLN A 124 -25.16 11.36 7.98
C GLN A 124 -24.47 10.89 6.68
N GLU A 125 -25.22 10.71 5.61
CA GLU A 125 -24.64 10.30 4.33
C GLU A 125 -23.78 11.38 3.68
N GLU A 126 -24.21 12.64 3.72
CA GLU A 126 -23.39 13.75 3.25
C GLU A 126 -22.10 13.89 4.09
N LYS A 127 -22.19 13.64 5.39
CA LYS A 127 -21.02 13.57 6.28
C LYS A 127 -20.08 12.41 5.91
N ILE A 128 -20.61 11.24 5.58
CA ILE A 128 -19.81 10.10 5.07
C ILE A 128 -19.14 10.50 3.76
N LYS A 129 -19.91 10.95 2.75
CA LYS A 129 -19.41 11.33 1.42
C LYS A 129 -18.32 12.40 1.49
N SER A 130 -18.49 13.41 2.34
CA SER A 130 -17.50 14.47 2.53
C SER A 130 -16.23 13.96 3.23
N SER A 131 -16.39 13.15 4.28
CA SER A 131 -15.25 12.58 5.02
C SER A 131 -14.40 11.63 4.17
N LEU A 132 -15.03 10.85 3.27
CA LEU A 132 -14.34 9.94 2.34
C LEU A 132 -13.43 10.67 1.34
N LYS A 133 -13.54 12.01 1.19
CA LYS A 133 -12.60 12.79 0.36
C LYS A 133 -11.25 13.01 1.03
N LYS A 134 -11.18 12.98 2.37
CA LYS A 134 -9.96 13.33 3.13
C LYS A 134 -9.67 12.29 4.23
N LYS A 135 -8.50 11.64 4.13
CA LYS A 135 -8.01 10.63 5.10
C LYS A 135 -8.21 11.03 6.57
N CYS A 136 -7.78 12.24 6.95
CA CYS A 136 -7.84 12.68 8.36
C CYS A 136 -9.27 12.81 8.86
N GLN A 137 -10.18 13.33 8.01
CA GLN A 137 -11.60 13.46 8.37
C GLN A 137 -12.25 12.10 8.48
N PHE A 138 -12.00 11.19 7.54
CA PHE A 138 -12.53 9.83 7.61
C PHE A 138 -12.07 9.08 8.86
N LYS A 139 -10.78 9.17 9.23
CA LYS A 139 -10.25 8.48 10.41
C LYS A 139 -10.98 8.86 11.70
N GLU A 140 -11.28 10.14 11.89
CA GLU A 140 -12.03 10.59 13.06
C GLU A 140 -13.50 10.20 12.96
N VAL A 141 -14.15 10.41 11.82
CA VAL A 141 -15.58 10.05 11.63
C VAL A 141 -15.81 8.55 11.78
N SER A 142 -14.87 7.71 11.31
CA SER A 142 -14.96 6.24 11.40
C SER A 142 -14.97 5.71 12.84
N LYS A 143 -14.55 6.52 13.83
CA LYS A 143 -14.59 6.11 15.24
C LYS A 143 -16.01 6.12 15.77
N ASP A 144 -16.80 7.11 15.41
CA ASP A 144 -18.12 7.37 16.00
C ASP A 144 -19.27 6.96 15.07
N LEU A 145 -19.02 6.94 13.76
CA LEU A 145 -20.04 6.66 12.76
C LEU A 145 -19.91 5.24 12.21
N THR A 146 -21.02 4.52 12.17
CA THR A 146 -21.10 3.17 11.59
C THR A 146 -21.42 3.24 10.09
N PRO A 147 -20.90 2.30 9.29
CA PRO A 147 -21.32 2.18 7.90
C PRO A 147 -22.79 1.75 7.82
N THR A 148 -23.56 2.42 6.97
CA THR A 148 -24.96 2.11 6.66
C THR A 148 -25.06 1.32 5.35
N LEU A 149 -26.24 0.75 5.02
CA LEU A 149 -26.44 0.09 3.72
C LEU A 149 -26.13 1.02 2.53
N PHE A 150 -26.45 2.31 2.65
CA PHE A 150 -26.13 3.31 1.63
C PHE A 150 -24.62 3.44 1.36
N THR A 151 -23.79 3.15 2.36
CA THR A 151 -22.33 3.21 2.23
C THR A 151 -21.84 2.37 1.04
N PHE A 152 -22.47 1.23 0.75
CA PHE A 152 -22.10 0.37 -0.38
C PHE A 152 -22.39 0.96 -1.77
N HIS A 153 -23.17 2.03 -1.89
CA HIS A 153 -23.29 2.78 -3.15
C HIS A 153 -22.16 3.76 -3.39
N VAL A 154 -21.58 4.28 -2.30
CA VAL A 154 -20.48 5.26 -2.37
C VAL A 154 -19.12 4.56 -2.41
N LEU A 155 -19.03 3.36 -1.83
CA LEU A 155 -17.82 2.55 -1.83
C LEU A 155 -17.65 1.81 -3.14
N ASP A 156 -16.97 2.43 -4.09
CA ASP A 156 -16.35 1.70 -5.20
C ASP A 156 -15.05 1.00 -4.74
N TYR A 157 -14.46 0.20 -5.63
CA TYR A 157 -13.19 -0.49 -5.38
C TYR A 157 -12.08 0.46 -4.90
N GLN A 158 -11.96 1.63 -5.53
CA GLN A 158 -10.90 2.60 -5.20
C GLN A 158 -11.07 3.16 -3.78
N MET A 159 -12.31 3.47 -3.39
CA MET A 159 -12.62 3.98 -2.07
C MET A 159 -12.46 2.90 -1.02
N ALA A 160 -12.91 1.67 -1.29
CA ALA A 160 -12.70 0.52 -0.42
C ALA A 160 -11.20 0.29 -0.16
N SER A 161 -10.38 0.29 -1.21
CA SER A 161 -8.93 0.20 -1.10
C SER A 161 -8.31 1.33 -0.27
N LYS A 162 -8.78 2.58 -0.45
CA LYS A 162 -8.36 3.73 0.36
C LYS A 162 -8.72 3.57 1.84
N ILE A 163 -9.92 3.10 2.16
CA ILE A 163 -10.35 2.85 3.54
C ILE A 163 -9.45 1.82 4.20
N VAL A 164 -9.18 0.70 3.53
CA VAL A 164 -8.26 -0.32 4.02
C VAL A 164 -6.87 0.28 4.26
N LYS A 165 -6.34 1.07 3.32
CA LYS A 165 -5.04 1.77 3.47
C LYS A 165 -5.04 2.77 4.63
N TRP A 166 -6.14 3.47 4.87
CA TRP A 166 -6.20 4.45 5.95
C TRP A 166 -6.30 3.77 7.31
N LEU A 167 -7.12 2.74 7.44
CA LEU A 167 -7.33 2.02 8.69
C LEU A 167 -6.21 1.02 9.01
N SER A 168 -5.44 0.56 8.02
CA SER A 168 -4.22 -0.25 8.23
C SER A 168 -3.13 0.49 9.00
N LEU A 169 -3.15 1.83 9.00
CA LEU A 169 -2.25 2.69 9.76
C LEU A 169 -2.71 2.93 11.20
N THR A 170 -3.84 2.37 11.61
CA THR A 170 -4.39 2.54 12.95
C THR A 170 -4.01 1.34 13.81
N GLN A 171 -3.14 1.54 14.81
CA GLN A 171 -2.64 0.44 15.66
C GLN A 171 -3.75 -0.26 16.47
N LYS A 172 -4.80 0.46 16.84
CA LYS A 172 -5.95 -0.10 17.56
C LYS A 172 -7.26 0.28 16.88
N CYS A 173 -7.84 -0.65 16.13
CA CYS A 173 -9.15 -0.45 15.51
C CYS A 173 -10.25 -0.63 16.56
N ASN A 174 -11.15 0.36 16.69
CA ASN A 174 -12.37 0.19 17.47
C ASN A 174 -13.41 -0.64 16.68
N TYR A 175 -14.55 -0.94 17.31
CA TYR A 175 -15.61 -1.75 16.71
C TYR A 175 -16.12 -1.15 15.39
N ASN A 176 -16.38 0.16 15.35
CA ASN A 176 -16.87 0.86 14.16
C ASN A 176 -15.86 0.83 13.01
N GLN A 177 -14.58 1.01 13.31
CA GLN A 177 -13.50 0.88 12.32
C GLN A 177 -13.38 -0.55 11.78
N CYS A 178 -13.63 -1.57 12.62
CA CYS A 178 -13.70 -2.95 12.15
C CYS A 178 -14.87 -3.18 11.19
N LEU A 179 -16.05 -2.57 11.45
CA LEU A 179 -17.17 -2.60 10.51
C LEU A 179 -16.83 -1.90 9.20
N TRP A 180 -16.16 -0.74 9.24
CA TRP A 180 -15.70 -0.05 8.03
C TRP A 180 -14.73 -0.90 7.21
N ILE A 181 -13.79 -1.59 7.87
CA ILE A 181 -12.89 -2.54 7.21
C ILE A 181 -13.71 -3.67 6.58
N TYR A 182 -14.65 -4.27 7.32
CA TYR A 182 -15.49 -5.36 6.83
C TYR A 182 -16.27 -4.93 5.57
N CYS A 183 -16.92 -3.76 5.61
CA CYS A 183 -17.60 -3.17 4.47
C CYS A 183 -16.66 -2.89 3.30
N ALA A 184 -15.43 -2.43 3.55
CA ALA A 184 -14.46 -2.23 2.48
C ALA A 184 -14.02 -3.56 1.86
N LEU A 185 -13.77 -4.60 2.66
CA LEU A 185 -13.37 -5.91 2.16
C LEU A 185 -14.43 -6.55 1.25
N THR A 186 -15.74 -6.36 1.52
CA THR A 186 -16.79 -6.89 0.63
C THR A 186 -16.80 -6.23 -0.74
N GLN A 187 -16.25 -5.01 -0.85
CA GLN A 187 -16.14 -4.23 -2.08
C GLN A 187 -14.86 -4.46 -2.86
N LEU A 188 -13.95 -5.27 -2.33
CA LEU A 188 -12.76 -5.68 -3.04
C LEU A 188 -13.10 -6.91 -3.88
N GLU A 189 -12.79 -6.82 -5.16
CA GLU A 189 -12.96 -7.88 -6.15
C GLU A 189 -11.58 -8.33 -6.63
N ASP A 190 -11.44 -9.63 -6.92
CA ASP A 190 -10.22 -10.18 -7.48
C ASP A 190 -10.10 -9.79 -8.96
N PRO A 191 -8.89 -9.50 -9.47
CA PRO A 191 -7.60 -9.54 -8.78
C PRO A 191 -7.30 -8.25 -7.98
N LEU A 192 -6.75 -8.42 -6.78
CA LEU A 192 -6.28 -7.33 -5.93
C LEU A 192 -4.91 -6.84 -6.36
N CYS A 193 -4.69 -5.53 -6.28
CA CYS A 193 -3.36 -4.98 -6.45
C CYS A 193 -2.47 -5.28 -5.22
N SER A 194 -1.16 -5.38 -5.45
CA SER A 194 -0.15 -5.67 -4.43
C SER A 194 -0.21 -4.70 -3.24
N ASP A 195 -0.45 -3.41 -3.52
CA ASP A 195 -0.64 -2.39 -2.48
C ASP A 195 -1.85 -2.66 -1.59
N THR A 196 -2.98 -3.07 -2.17
CA THR A 196 -4.18 -3.42 -1.41
C THR A 196 -3.93 -4.65 -0.54
N LEU A 197 -3.29 -5.68 -1.09
CA LEU A 197 -2.93 -6.89 -0.34
C LEU A 197 -1.97 -6.57 0.83
N ALA A 198 -0.97 -5.72 0.61
CA ALA A 198 -0.05 -5.28 1.66
C ALA A 198 -0.79 -4.52 2.79
N ASN A 199 -1.79 -3.70 2.44
CA ASN A 199 -2.61 -3.00 3.43
C ASN A 199 -3.56 -3.95 4.18
N ILE A 200 -4.15 -4.95 3.51
CA ILE A 200 -4.94 -6.01 4.14
C ILE A 200 -4.08 -6.79 5.16
N ASN A 201 -2.83 -7.12 4.80
CA ASN A 201 -1.90 -7.79 5.71
C ASN A 201 -1.56 -6.95 6.94
N LYS A 202 -1.41 -5.63 6.79
CA LYS A 202 -1.24 -4.72 7.93
C LYS A 202 -2.49 -4.66 8.82
N VAL A 203 -3.69 -4.64 8.22
CA VAL A 203 -4.94 -4.75 8.98
C VAL A 203 -4.99 -6.04 9.78
N LEU A 204 -4.64 -7.18 9.16
CA LEU A 204 -4.58 -8.47 9.84
C LEU A 204 -3.63 -8.44 11.05
N GLN A 205 -2.45 -7.84 10.90
CA GLN A 205 -1.52 -7.65 12.02
C GLN A 205 -2.15 -6.83 13.14
N ASN A 206 -2.78 -5.70 12.83
CA ASN A 206 -3.44 -4.85 13.84
C ASN A 206 -4.59 -5.60 14.55
N CYS A 207 -5.34 -6.43 13.83
CA CYS A 207 -6.40 -7.26 14.41
C CYS A 207 -5.86 -8.28 15.42
N TYR A 208 -4.63 -8.79 15.26
CA TYR A 208 -4.01 -9.65 16.28
C TYR A 208 -3.64 -8.92 17.57
N PHE A 209 -3.39 -7.60 17.50
CA PHE A 209 -3.09 -6.78 18.68
C PHE A 209 -4.33 -6.28 19.42
N VAL A 210 -5.50 -6.34 18.79
CA VAL A 210 -6.78 -5.91 19.37
C VAL A 210 -7.70 -7.12 19.50
N GLU A 211 -7.85 -7.62 20.70
CA GLU A 211 -8.68 -8.80 20.97
C GLU A 211 -10.15 -8.41 21.18
N ASN A 212 -10.95 -8.38 20.11
CA ASN A 212 -12.41 -8.26 20.19
C ASN A 212 -13.11 -9.23 19.21
N GLY A 213 -14.43 -9.40 19.37
CA GLY A 213 -15.19 -10.34 18.52
C GLY A 213 -15.11 -10.02 17.02
N MET A 214 -15.10 -8.74 16.66
CA MET A 214 -15.03 -8.31 15.25
C MET A 214 -13.65 -8.52 14.64
N THR A 215 -12.56 -8.35 15.41
CA THR A 215 -11.22 -8.63 14.89
C THR A 215 -11.05 -10.11 14.60
N SER A 216 -11.67 -11.00 15.38
CA SER A 216 -11.66 -12.44 15.10
C SER A 216 -12.39 -12.80 13.79
N VAL A 217 -13.49 -12.13 13.50
CA VAL A 217 -14.20 -12.25 12.21
C VAL A 217 -13.32 -11.75 11.06
N LEU A 218 -12.72 -10.56 11.20
CA LEU A 218 -11.82 -9.98 10.19
C LEU A 218 -10.59 -10.86 9.93
N ILE A 219 -9.98 -11.39 10.98
CA ILE A 219 -8.85 -12.33 10.87
C ILE A 219 -9.25 -13.54 10.02
N THR A 220 -10.40 -14.14 10.33
CA THR A 220 -10.91 -15.33 9.63
C THR A 220 -11.12 -15.04 8.14
N ILE A 221 -11.78 -13.93 7.81
CA ILE A 221 -12.03 -13.49 6.44
C ILE A 221 -10.72 -13.24 5.70
N ILE A 222 -9.81 -12.47 6.28
CA ILE A 222 -8.54 -12.13 5.63
C ILE A 222 -7.66 -13.37 5.42
N GLN A 223 -7.59 -14.27 6.39
CA GLN A 223 -6.76 -15.47 6.26
C GLN A 223 -7.31 -16.48 5.27
N LEU A 224 -8.63 -16.71 5.27
CA LEU A 224 -9.22 -17.80 4.51
C LEU A 224 -9.70 -17.37 3.12
N ILE A 225 -10.00 -16.09 2.92
CA ILE A 225 -10.44 -15.57 1.61
C ILE A 225 -9.27 -14.87 0.91
N PHE A 226 -8.64 -13.90 1.56
CA PHE A 226 -7.66 -13.02 0.90
C PHE A 226 -6.21 -13.53 0.92
N LYS A 227 -5.83 -14.45 1.83
CA LYS A 227 -4.49 -15.04 1.83
C LYS A 227 -4.39 -16.34 1.05
N GLN A 228 -5.42 -17.18 1.07
CA GLN A 228 -5.41 -18.43 0.29
C GLN A 228 -5.33 -18.16 -1.22
N ASN A 229 -5.94 -17.07 -1.69
CA ASN A 229 -5.95 -16.71 -3.10
C ASN A 229 -4.61 -16.12 -3.63
N TYR A 230 -3.67 -15.78 -2.74
CA TYR A 230 -2.43 -15.05 -3.08
C TYR A 230 -1.19 -15.65 -2.39
N ALA A 231 -1.24 -16.95 -2.09
CA ALA A 231 -0.15 -17.67 -1.43
C ALA A 231 0.92 -18.22 -2.39
N ASP A 232 0.80 -17.92 -3.69
CA ASP A 232 1.72 -18.37 -4.74
C ASP A 232 2.71 -17.26 -5.17
#